data_AF-A0A2V7XUE4-F1
#
_entry.id   AF-A0A2V7XUE4-F1
#
_cell.length_a   1.000
_cell.length_b   1.000
_cell.length_c   1.000
_cell.angle_alpha   90.00
_cell.angle_beta   90.00
_cell.angle_gamma   90.00
#
_symmetry.space_group_name_H-M   'P 1'
#
loop_
_entity.id
_entity.type
_entity.pdbx_description
1 polymer ?
#
loop_
_entity_poly.entity_id
_entity_poly.type
_entity_poly.pdbx_seq_one_letter_code
_entity_poly.pdbx_strand_id
1 'polypeptide(L)'
;PPTAGFIAKFYIFKTAVDSGHVTIALIGILTSIVSVYYYLRVVYFLYMKEPPEREAVPVGGIFATGALAISIIGIFVIGIFPTPLFEMAGAAAHALLP
;
A
#
# COMPACT_ATOMS: atom_id res chain seq x y z
N PRO A 1 9.39 1.50 -5.95
CA PRO A 1 8.71 0.71 -4.91
C PRO A 1 9.57 0.55 -3.62
N PRO A 2 9.41 1.48 -2.68
CA PRO A 2 9.77 1.29 -1.27
C PRO A 2 8.56 1.51 -0.33
N THR A 3 7.33 1.33 -0.83
CA THR A 3 6.11 1.57 -0.03
C THR A 3 5.65 0.29 0.65
N ALA A 4 5.13 0.41 1.88
CA ALA A 4 4.62 -0.71 2.66
C ALA A 4 3.65 -1.61 1.87
N GLY A 5 2.73 -1.01 1.12
CA GLY A 5 1.75 -1.75 0.31
C GLY A 5 2.37 -2.55 -0.84
N PHE A 6 3.47 -2.07 -1.44
CA PHE A 6 4.19 -2.84 -2.45
C PHE A 6 4.92 -4.02 -1.82
N ILE A 7 5.64 -3.79 -0.72
CA ILE A 7 6.39 -4.84 -0.02
C ILE A 7 5.46 -5.94 0.48
N ALA A 8 4.33 -5.58 1.10
CA ALA A 8 3.34 -6.55 1.55
C ALA A 8 2.84 -7.45 0.41
N LYS A 9 2.42 -6.86 -0.72
CA LYS A 9 1.97 -7.63 -1.90
C LYS A 9 3.08 -8.50 -2.47
N PHE A 10 4.30 -7.97 -2.57
CA PHE A 10 5.45 -8.72 -3.07
C PHE A 10 5.71 -9.98 -2.25
N TYR A 11 5.71 -9.87 -0.91
CA TYR A 11 5.88 -11.04 -0.03
C TYR A 11 4.71 -12.03 -0.15
N ILE A 12 3.46 -11.57 -0.22
CA ILE A 12 2.32 -12.46 -0.42
C ILE A 12 2.43 -13.24 -1.73
N PHE A 13 2.77 -12.56 -2.84
CA PHE A 13 2.91 -13.21 -4.13
C PHE A 13 4.12 -14.15 -4.16
N LYS A 14 5.24 -13.76 -3.53
CA LYS A 14 6.40 -14.63 -3.37
C LYS A 14 6.02 -15.92 -2.65
N THR A 15 5.39 -15.83 -1.47
CA THR A 15 4.96 -17.02 -0.72
C THR A 15 3.97 -17.87 -1.51
N ALA A 16 3.05 -17.26 -2.26
CA ALA A 16 2.11 -17.99 -3.12
C ALA A 16 2.84 -18.75 -4.25
N VAL A 17 3.87 -18.16 -4.86
CA VAL A 17 4.68 -18.85 -5.87
C VAL A 17 5.52 -19.97 -5.24
N ASP A 18 6.17 -19.69 -4.11
CA ASP A 18 7.01 -20.66 -3.38
C ASP A 18 6.21 -21.87 -2.87
N SER A 19 4.90 -21.69 -2.61
CA SER A 19 3.96 -22.76 -2.25
C SER A 19 3.27 -23.44 -3.45
N GLY A 20 3.67 -23.10 -4.68
CA GLY A 20 3.13 -23.70 -5.91
C GLY A 20 1.78 -23.12 -6.38
N HIS A 21 1.23 -22.12 -5.70
CA HIS A 21 -0.03 -21.43 -6.06
C HIS A 21 0.17 -20.33 -7.12
N VAL A 22 0.85 -20.67 -8.21
CA VAL A 22 1.22 -19.71 -9.28
C VAL A 22 0.01 -19.06 -9.92
N THR A 23 -1.07 -19.80 -10.15
CA THR A 23 -2.31 -19.25 -10.77
C THR A 23 -2.90 -18.12 -9.92
N ILE A 24 -2.95 -18.28 -8.60
CA ILE A 24 -3.50 -17.27 -7.69
C ILE A 24 -2.56 -16.06 -7.63
N ALA A 25 -1.24 -16.29 -7.58
CA ALA A 25 -0.26 -15.22 -7.64
C ALA A 25 -0.41 -14.38 -8.93
N LEU A 26 -0.59 -15.04 -10.09
CA LEU A 26 -0.76 -14.37 -11.38
C LEU A 26 -2.04 -13.51 -11.41
N ILE A 27 -3.17 -14.04 -10.92
CA ILE A 27 -4.42 -13.28 -10.82
C ILE A 27 -4.22 -12.06 -9.91
N GLY A 28 -3.53 -12.22 -8.78
CA GLY A 28 -3.19 -11.12 -7.86
C GLY A 28 -2.33 -10.03 -8.52
N ILE A 29 -1.34 -10.43 -9.33
CA ILE A 29 -0.49 -9.49 -10.07
C ILE A 29 -1.30 -8.74 -11.13
N LEU A 30 -2.12 -9.44 -11.92
CA LEU A 30 -2.95 -8.81 -12.96
C LEU A 30 -3.95 -7.82 -12.37
N THR A 31 -4.63 -8.18 -11.29
CA THR A 31 -5.55 -7.27 -10.59
C THR A 31 -4.82 -6.06 -10.01
N SER A 32 -3.58 -6.24 -9.53
CA SER A 32 -2.74 -5.11 -9.11
C SER A 32 -2.32 -4.22 -10.29
N ILE A 33 -2.07 -4.76 -11.48
CA ILE A 33 -1.80 -3.94 -12.69
C ILE A 33 -3.04 -3.14 -13.07
N VAL A 34 -4.22 -3.76 -13.08
CA VAL A 34 -5.49 -3.05 -13.31
C VAL A 34 -5.67 -1.93 -12.28
N SER A 35 -5.23 -2.14 -11.03
CA SER A 35 -5.31 -1.11 -9.99
C SER A 35 -4.50 0.15 -10.26
N VAL A 36 -3.38 0.01 -10.98
CA VAL A 36 -2.53 1.15 -11.34
C VAL A 36 -3.31 2.15 -12.20
N TYR A 37 -4.20 1.69 -13.08
CA TYR A 37 -5.00 2.59 -13.93
C TYR A 37 -5.87 3.55 -13.10
N TYR A 38 -6.67 3.04 -12.15
CA TYR A 38 -7.55 3.91 -11.38
C TYR A 38 -6.80 4.74 -10.33
N TYR A 39 -5.67 4.27 -9.80
CA TYR A 39 -4.83 5.08 -8.92
C TYR A 39 -4.10 6.20 -9.66
N LEU A 40 -3.50 5.91 -10.81
CA LEU A 40 -2.86 6.95 -11.63
C LEU A 40 -3.85 7.97 -12.15
N ARG A 41 -5.11 7.57 -12.40
CA ARG A 41 -6.17 8.51 -12.75
C ARG A 41 -6.36 9.58 -11.68
N VAL A 42 -6.27 9.25 -10.39
CA VAL A 42 -6.33 10.24 -9.30
C VAL A 42 -5.14 11.20 -9.37
N VAL A 43 -3.92 10.67 -9.53
CA VAL A 43 -2.69 11.46 -9.65
C VAL A 43 -2.75 12.40 -10.87
N TYR A 44 -3.30 11.93 -11.98
CA TYR A 44 -3.51 12.71 -13.19
C TYR A 44 -4.42 13.93 -12.92
N PHE A 45 -5.57 13.73 -12.27
CA PHE A 45 -6.44 14.85 -11.92
C PHE A 45 -5.83 15.78 -10.86
N LEU A 46 -4.93 15.29 -10.02
CA LEU A 46 -4.28 16.09 -8.98
C LEU A 46 -3.18 17.01 -9.53
N TYR A 47 -2.41 16.56 -10.53
CA TYR A 47 -1.22 17.27 -11.00
C TYR A 47 -1.25 17.71 -12.46
N MET A 48 -2.03 17.07 -13.32
CA MET A 48 -1.98 17.30 -14.78
C MET A 48 -3.19 18.07 -15.32
N LYS A 49 -4.31 18.06 -14.60
CA LYS A 49 -5.51 18.79 -15.02
C LYS A 49 -5.61 20.11 -14.26
N GLU A 50 -6.03 21.16 -14.96
CA GLU A 50 -6.41 22.41 -14.31
C GLU A 50 -7.54 22.17 -13.30
N PRO A 51 -7.43 22.75 -12.10
CA PRO A 51 -8.48 22.64 -11.11
C PRO A 51 -9.74 23.32 -11.64
N PRO A 52 -10.94 22.74 -11.44
CA PRO A 52 -12.18 23.43 -11.76
C PRO A 52 -12.27 24.72 -10.92
N GLU A 53 -12.96 25.74 -11.44
CA GLU A 53 -13.37 26.90 -10.65
C GLU A 53 -14.32 26.43 -9.54
N ARG A 54 -13.74 26.09 -8.39
CA ARG A 54 -14.42 25.67 -7.18
C ARG A 54 -13.75 26.33 -5.99
N GLU A 55 -14.55 26.63 -4.98
CA GLU A 55 -14.03 27.07 -3.69
C GLU A 55 -13.04 26.03 -3.15
N ALA A 56 -11.94 26.54 -2.60
CA ALA A 56 -10.95 25.70 -1.94
C ALA A 56 -11.63 24.92 -0.81
N VAL A 57 -11.54 23.59 -0.86
CA VAL A 57 -12.02 22.74 0.24
C VAL A 57 -11.16 23.04 1.47
N PRO A 58 -11.75 23.24 2.66
CA PRO A 58 -10.98 23.46 3.87
C PRO A 58 -10.00 22.31 4.07
N VAL A 59 -8.71 22.64 4.21
CA VAL A 59 -7.69 21.65 4.58
C VAL A 59 -8.04 21.16 6.00
N GLY A 60 -8.01 19.84 6.21
CA GLY A 60 -8.30 19.27 7.52
C GLY A 60 -7.46 19.92 8.63
N GLY A 61 -8.04 20.10 9.82
CA GLY A 61 -7.34 20.72 10.96
C GLY A 61 -6.06 19.98 11.36
N ILE A 62 -5.29 20.56 12.28
CA ILE A 62 -3.94 20.09 12.65
C ILE A 62 -3.84 18.58 12.94
N PHE A 63 -4.87 17.99 13.55
CA PHE A 63 -4.92 16.55 13.81
C PHE A 63 -5.00 15.72 12.54
N ALA A 64 -5.79 16.15 11.54
CA ALA A 64 -5.91 15.46 10.26
C ALA A 64 -4.59 15.52 9.49
N THR A 65 -3.95 16.70 9.45
CA THR A 65 -2.62 16.85 8.84
C THR A 65 -1.56 16.00 9.55
N GLY A 66 -1.57 15.97 10.88
CA GLY A 66 -0.69 15.14 11.68
C GLY A 66 -0.87 13.64 11.40
N ALA A 67 -2.12 13.16 11.36
CA ALA A 67 -2.43 11.77 11.05
C ALA A 67 -1.97 11.37 9.64
N LEU A 68 -2.16 12.25 8.65
CA LEU A 68 -1.67 12.04 7.29
C LEU A 68 -0.13 11.97 7.24
N ALA A 69 0.55 12.89 7.92
CA ALA A 69 2.01 12.90 7.98
C ALA A 69 2.56 11.62 8.60
N ILE A 70 2.02 11.20 9.75
CA ILE A 70 2.37 9.94 10.41
C ILE A 70 2.12 8.75 9.49
N SER A 71 0.98 8.71 8.79
CA SER A 71 0.66 7.62 7.86
C SER A 71 1.65 7.55 6.70
N ILE A 72 2.01 8.69 6.10
CA ILE A 72 3.00 8.75 5.02
C ILE A 72 4.36 8.25 5.52
N ILE A 73 4.81 8.72 6.67
CA ILE A 73 6.06 8.27 7.30
C ILE A 73 6.01 6.75 7.53
N GLY A 74 4.92 6.25 8.10
CA GLY A 74 4.71 4.82 8.33
C GLY A 74 4.80 3.99 7.05
N ILE A 75 4.20 4.45 5.95
CA ILE A 75 4.26 3.75 4.64
C ILE A 75 5.71 3.59 4.17
N PHE A 76 6.55 4.61 4.34
CA PHE A 76 7.95 4.55 3.93
C PHE A 76 8.82 3.77 4.93
N VAL A 77 8.64 4.00 6.23
CA VAL A 77 9.40 3.29 7.28
C VAL A 77 9.16 1.79 7.18
N ILE A 78 7.89 1.36 7.11
CA ILE A 78 7.54 -0.07 6.96
C ILE A 78 8.00 -0.60 5.61
N GLY A 79 7.91 0.21 4.54
CA GLY A 79 8.34 -0.23 3.22
C GLY A 79 9.86 -0.40 3.06
N ILE A 80 10.67 0.38 3.81
CA ILE A 80 12.14 0.27 3.79
C ILE A 80 12.64 -0.74 4.82
N PHE A 81 12.02 -0.77 6.00
CA PHE A 81 12.38 -1.64 7.12
C PHE A 81 11.19 -2.54 7.52
N PRO A 82 10.81 -3.52 6.69
CA PRO A 82 9.63 -4.32 6.94
C PRO A 82 9.83 -5.42 7.99
N THR A 83 11.09 -5.78 8.30
CA THR A 83 11.45 -6.92 9.14
C THR A 83 10.73 -6.95 10.49
N PRO A 84 10.71 -5.88 11.30
CA PRO A 84 10.09 -5.93 12.63
C PRO A 84 8.59 -6.24 12.55
N LEU A 85 7.89 -5.67 11.56
CA LEU A 85 6.47 -5.91 11.37
C LEU A 85 6.20 -7.35 10.93
N PHE A 86 7.03 -7.91 10.06
CA PHE A 86 6.89 -9.30 9.62
C PHE A 86 7.20 -10.31 10.73
N GLU A 87 8.18 -10.04 11.58
CA GLU A 87 8.46 -10.88 12.76
C GLU A 87 7.28 -10.91 13.72
N MET A 88 6.68 -9.75 14.00
CA MET A 88 5.47 -9.66 14.82
C MET A 88 4.30 -10.42 14.19
N ALA A 89 4.09 -10.27 12.88
CA ALA A 89 3.05 -11.00 12.15
C ALA A 89 3.28 -12.52 12.18
N GLY A 90 4.53 -12.96 12.03
CA GLY A 90 4.92 -14.37 12.12
C GLY A 90 4.69 -14.95 13.52
N ALA A 91 5.09 -14.22 14.56
CA ALA A 91 4.84 -14.61 15.95
C ALA A 91 3.33 -14.73 16.24
N ALA A 92 2.52 -13.79 15.76
CA ALA A 92 1.06 -13.86 15.89
C ALA A 92 0.46 -15.04 15.11
N ALA A 93 0.96 -15.35 13.92
CA ALA A 93 0.52 -16.50 13.14
C ALA A 93 0.82 -17.83 13.85
N HIS A 94 2.03 -17.99 14.41
CA HIS A 94 2.40 -19.16 15.20
C HIS A 94 1.57 -19.32 16.48
N ALA A 95 1.11 -18.23 17.08
CA ALA A 95 0.21 -18.30 18.23
C ALA A 95 -1.21 -18.79 17.85
N LEU A 96 -1.62 -18.59 16.59
CA LEU A 96 -2.96 -18.97 16.09
C LEU A 96 -2.99 -20.34 15.43
N LEU A 97 -1.92 -20.72 14.74
CA LEU A 97 -1.78 -21.99 14.03
C LEU A 97 -0.79 -22.86 14.81
N PRO A 98 -1.27 -23.89 15.55
CA PRO A 98 -0.40 -24.79 16.31
C PRO A 98 0.58 -25.56 15.43
#